data_AF-A0A7K2QBY8-F1
#
_entry.id   AF-A0A7K2QBY8-F1
#
_cell.length_a   1.000
_cell.length_b   1.000
_cell.length_c   1.000
_cell.angle_alpha   90.00
_cell.angle_beta   90.00
_cell.angle_gamma   90.00
#
_symmetry.space_group_name_H-M   'P 1'
#
loop_
_entity.id
_entity.type
_entity.pdbx_description
1 polymer ?
#
loop_
_entity_poly.entity_id
_entity_poly.type
_entity_poly.pdbx_seq_one_letter_code
_entity_poly.pdbx_strand_id
1 'polypeptide(L)'
;MRFPLRLPADPPVTFKARLHDARTATAVGRWLGLAFAVCFATGVLSHFFQHPPDWLADRLPSRPYWGYRFTQGLHVISGIAAIPLLLAKLWAVYPRLFAWPPLRSVRHALERASVAVLVAAGVFELFTGLLNTFQWYPWPFSFVPVHFALSWLLIGALMVHLAVKWPEI
;
A
#
# COMPACT_ATOMS: atom_id res chain seq x y z
N MET A 1 22.20 -38.86 20.07
CA MET A 1 23.00 -37.65 19.80
C MET A 1 22.07 -36.49 19.50
N ARG A 2 22.00 -35.47 20.37
CA ARG A 2 21.29 -34.21 20.08
C ARG A 2 22.30 -33.25 19.49
N PHE A 3 22.24 -32.98 18.18
CA PHE A 3 22.98 -31.87 17.60
C PHE A 3 22.38 -30.58 18.16
N PRO A 4 23.12 -29.76 18.92
CA PRO A 4 22.63 -28.42 19.24
C PRO A 4 22.55 -27.65 17.92
N LEU A 5 21.33 -27.34 17.49
CA LEU A 5 21.07 -26.40 16.39
C LEU A 5 21.62 -25.03 16.82
N ARG A 6 22.91 -24.78 16.59
CA ARG A 6 23.47 -23.43 16.65
C ARG A 6 23.02 -22.71 15.39
N LEU A 7 22.05 -21.82 15.55
CA LEU A 7 21.70 -20.88 14.50
C LEU A 7 22.95 -20.06 14.15
N PRO A 8 23.19 -19.76 12.85
CA PRO A 8 24.30 -18.89 12.44
C PRO A 8 24.26 -17.57 13.22
N ALA A 9 25.43 -17.05 13.61
CA ALA A 9 25.52 -15.78 14.32
C ALA A 9 25.24 -14.58 13.40
N ASP A 10 25.54 -14.72 12.11
CA ASP A 10 25.51 -13.64 11.13
C ASP A 10 24.37 -13.78 10.11
N PRO A 11 23.88 -12.65 9.55
CA PRO A 11 22.87 -12.68 8.51
C PRO A 11 23.39 -13.36 7.23
N PRO A 12 22.53 -14.08 6.51
CA PRO A 12 22.93 -14.84 5.32
C PRO A 12 23.37 -13.95 4.15
N VAL A 13 22.99 -12.66 4.14
CA VAL A 13 23.36 -11.70 3.09
C VAL A 13 23.64 -10.33 3.73
N THR A 14 24.71 -9.66 3.30
CA THR A 14 25.07 -8.30 3.74
C THR A 14 25.04 -7.32 2.56
N PHE A 15 24.39 -6.16 2.75
CA PHE A 15 24.24 -5.14 1.72
C PHE A 15 25.10 -3.92 2.05
N LYS A 16 25.90 -3.43 1.08
CA LYS A 16 26.82 -2.28 1.26
C LYS A 16 26.33 -0.97 0.61
N ALA A 17 25.26 -1.02 -0.18
CA ALA A 17 24.79 0.15 -0.94
C ALA A 17 24.07 1.17 -0.04
N ARG A 18 24.40 2.46 -0.21
CA ARG A 18 23.85 3.58 0.60
C ARG A 18 22.37 3.87 0.36
N LEU A 19 21.79 3.35 -0.72
CA LEU A 19 20.40 3.62 -1.13
C LEU A 19 19.35 2.77 -0.38
N HIS A 20 19.77 1.81 0.45
CA HIS A 20 18.90 1.03 1.32
C HIS A 20 18.76 1.63 2.73
N ASP A 21 19.09 2.90 2.88
CA ASP A 21 19.07 3.59 4.16
C ASP A 21 17.65 4.04 4.58
N ALA A 22 17.49 4.31 5.86
CA ALA A 22 16.19 4.72 6.42
C ALA A 22 15.68 6.03 5.81
N ARG A 23 16.58 6.98 5.48
CA ARG A 23 16.20 8.27 4.89
C ARG A 23 15.56 8.10 3.52
N THR A 24 16.18 7.32 2.63
CA THR A 24 15.62 7.03 1.30
C THR A 24 14.28 6.32 1.43
N ALA A 25 14.20 5.30 2.30
CA ALA A 25 12.96 4.56 2.53
C ALA A 25 11.84 5.49 3.04
N THR A 26 12.13 6.40 3.97
CA THR A 26 11.16 7.37 4.50
C THR A 26 10.74 8.39 3.46
N ALA A 27 11.69 8.95 2.70
CA ALA A 27 11.40 9.95 1.67
C ALA A 27 10.48 9.38 0.58
N VAL A 28 10.79 8.20 0.03
CA VAL A 28 9.92 7.51 -0.95
C VAL A 28 8.59 7.14 -0.31
N GLY A 29 8.61 6.69 0.95
CA GLY A 29 7.40 6.32 1.70
C GLY A 29 6.41 7.47 1.87
N ARG A 30 6.87 8.71 2.05
CA ARG A 30 6.01 9.90 2.16
C ARG A 30 5.26 10.19 0.85
N TRP A 31 5.97 10.14 -0.28
CA TRP A 31 5.34 10.30 -1.60
C TRP A 31 4.36 9.17 -1.92
N LEU A 32 4.74 7.93 -1.60
CA LEU A 32 3.85 6.78 -1.77
C LEU A 32 2.58 6.90 -0.91
N GLY A 33 2.74 7.29 0.37
CA GLY A 33 1.62 7.51 1.28
C GLY A 33 0.68 8.62 0.79
N LEU A 34 1.23 9.72 0.27
CA LEU A 34 0.45 10.80 -0.34
C LEU A 34 -0.32 10.31 -1.58
N ALA A 35 0.33 9.56 -2.46
CA ALA A 35 -0.30 9.00 -3.65
C ALA A 35 -1.46 8.06 -3.28
N PHE A 36 -1.26 7.15 -2.32
CA PHE A 36 -2.33 6.28 -1.80
C PHE A 36 -3.47 7.08 -1.16
N ALA A 37 -3.17 8.11 -0.36
CA ALA A 37 -4.20 8.93 0.27
C ALA A 37 -5.05 9.68 -0.76
N VAL A 38 -4.44 10.26 -1.79
CA VAL A 38 -5.15 10.94 -2.90
C VAL A 38 -5.99 9.94 -3.69
N CYS A 39 -5.41 8.80 -4.06
CA CYS A 39 -6.11 7.74 -4.80
C CYS A 39 -7.33 7.23 -4.01
N PHE A 40 -7.13 6.93 -2.72
CA PHE A 40 -8.20 6.50 -1.83
C PHE A 40 -9.31 7.54 -1.69
N ALA A 41 -8.97 8.80 -1.38
CA ALA A 41 -9.96 9.85 -1.17
C ALA A 41 -10.81 10.10 -2.43
N THR A 42 -10.16 10.14 -3.59
CA THR A 42 -10.85 10.29 -4.89
C THR A 42 -11.68 9.06 -5.25
N GLY A 43 -11.24 7.86 -4.88
CA GLY A 43 -11.98 6.61 -5.06
C GLY A 43 -13.25 6.55 -4.19
N VAL A 44 -13.14 6.90 -2.90
CA VAL A 44 -14.28 6.99 -1.98
C VAL A 44 -15.28 8.04 -2.45
N LEU A 45 -14.79 9.20 -2.91
CA LEU A 45 -15.64 10.23 -3.49
C LEU A 45 -16.40 9.68 -4.71
N SER A 46 -15.70 9.03 -5.64
CA SER A 46 -16.33 8.41 -6.81
C SER A 46 -17.38 7.36 -6.42
N HIS A 47 -17.11 6.54 -5.40
CA HIS A 47 -18.05 5.56 -4.88
C HIS A 47 -19.32 6.21 -4.34
N PHE A 48 -19.22 7.26 -3.53
CA PHE A 48 -20.41 7.96 -3.00
C PHE A 48 -21.20 8.70 -4.07
N PHE A 49 -20.56 9.17 -5.15
CA PHE A 49 -21.29 9.73 -6.28
C PHE A 49 -22.04 8.67 -7.11
N GLN A 50 -21.51 7.44 -7.19
CA GLN A 50 -22.14 6.34 -7.94
C GLN A 50 -23.20 5.59 -7.09
N HIS A 51 -22.96 5.52 -5.79
CA HIS A 51 -23.79 4.80 -4.81
C HIS A 51 -24.01 5.68 -3.58
N PRO A 52 -24.77 6.79 -3.71
CA PRO A 52 -24.99 7.69 -2.61
C PRO A 52 -25.80 6.99 -1.50
N PRO A 53 -25.39 7.09 -0.24
CA PRO A 53 -26.26 6.67 0.86
C PRO A 53 -27.46 7.61 0.94
N ASP A 54 -28.61 7.12 1.42
CA ASP A 54 -29.89 7.85 1.42
C ASP A 54 -29.79 9.27 2.01
N TRP A 55 -28.99 9.44 3.08
CA TRP A 55 -28.81 10.74 3.74
C TRP A 55 -28.00 11.76 2.93
N LEU A 56 -27.30 11.31 1.88
CA LEU A 56 -26.43 12.12 1.03
C LEU A 56 -26.95 12.26 -0.41
N ALA A 57 -27.90 11.42 -0.83
CA ALA A 57 -28.43 11.36 -2.20
C ALA A 57 -28.83 12.73 -2.77
N ASP A 58 -29.57 13.53 -2.01
CA ASP A 58 -30.03 14.86 -2.45
C ASP A 58 -29.03 15.99 -2.17
N ARG A 59 -27.89 15.69 -1.54
CA ARG A 59 -26.90 16.68 -1.09
C ARG A 59 -25.63 16.70 -1.94
N LEU A 60 -25.45 15.73 -2.84
CA LEU A 60 -24.27 15.67 -3.70
C LEU A 60 -24.37 16.66 -4.86
N PRO A 61 -23.45 17.64 -4.95
CA PRO A 61 -23.48 18.60 -6.04
C PRO A 61 -23.04 17.94 -7.36
N SER A 62 -23.85 18.07 -8.41
CA SER A 62 -23.49 17.65 -9.78
C SER A 62 -22.58 18.64 -10.50
N ARG A 63 -22.23 19.76 -9.84
CA ARG A 63 -21.39 20.84 -10.35
C ARG A 63 -20.11 20.99 -9.53
N PRO A 64 -19.02 21.46 -10.15
CA PRO A 64 -18.90 21.85 -11.56
C PRO A 64 -18.84 20.65 -12.52
N TYR A 65 -19.17 20.86 -13.80
CA TYR A 65 -19.20 19.79 -14.82
C TYR A 65 -17.84 19.09 -15.03
N TRP A 66 -16.74 19.76 -14.68
CA TRP A 66 -15.39 19.19 -14.78
C TRP A 66 -14.98 18.40 -13.53
N GLY A 67 -15.76 18.44 -12.45
CA GLY A 67 -15.40 17.86 -11.15
C GLY A 67 -15.02 16.38 -11.25
N TYR A 68 -15.86 15.57 -11.89
CA TYR A 68 -15.58 14.14 -12.11
C TYR A 68 -14.30 13.92 -12.91
N ARG A 69 -14.06 14.71 -13.97
CA ARG A 69 -12.83 14.58 -14.78
C ARG A 69 -11.58 14.84 -13.95
N PHE A 70 -11.65 15.81 -13.05
CA PHE A 70 -10.53 16.15 -12.17
C PHE A 70 -10.31 15.08 -11.10
N THR A 71 -11.35 14.66 -10.38
CA THR A 71 -11.22 13.66 -9.32
C THR A 71 -10.82 12.29 -9.88
N GLN A 72 -11.42 11.87 -10.99
CA GLN A 72 -11.07 10.63 -11.67
C GLN A 72 -9.67 10.70 -12.29
N GLY A 73 -9.29 11.84 -12.86
CA GLY A 73 -7.93 12.08 -13.36
C GLY A 73 -6.89 11.97 -12.24
N LEU A 74 -7.14 12.60 -11.09
CA LEU A 74 -6.29 12.48 -9.90
C LEU A 74 -6.20 11.04 -9.38
N HIS A 75 -7.32 10.32 -9.35
CA HIS A 75 -7.34 8.91 -8.95
C HIS A 75 -6.40 8.06 -9.81
N VAL A 76 -6.54 8.14 -11.13
CA VAL A 76 -5.73 7.35 -12.07
C VAL A 76 -4.27 7.78 -12.04
N ILE A 77 -3.97 9.09 -12.05
CA ILE A 77 -2.60 9.61 -12.01
C ILE A 77 -1.89 9.20 -10.72
N SER A 78 -2.56 9.31 -9.56
CA SER A 78 -1.98 8.93 -8.27
C SER A 78 -1.77 7.42 -8.17
N GLY A 79 -2.70 6.60 -8.65
CA GLY A 79 -2.52 5.14 -8.77
C GLY A 79 -1.32 4.76 -9.65
N ILE A 80 -1.20 5.36 -10.84
CA ILE A 80 -0.07 5.12 -11.75
C ILE A 80 1.25 5.58 -11.11
N ALA A 81 1.30 6.76 -10.49
CA ALA A 81 2.48 7.28 -9.83
C ALA A 81 2.91 6.41 -8.63
N ALA A 82 1.96 5.77 -7.94
CA ALA A 82 2.23 4.88 -6.84
C ALA A 82 2.95 3.58 -7.26
N ILE A 83 2.85 3.14 -8.53
CA ILE A 83 3.53 1.94 -9.03
C ILE A 83 5.06 2.04 -8.89
N PRO A 84 5.76 2.99 -9.54
CA PRO A 84 7.20 3.12 -9.39
C PRO A 84 7.61 3.48 -7.96
N LEU A 85 6.78 4.25 -7.23
CA LEU A 85 7.04 4.58 -5.82
C LEU A 85 7.00 3.34 -4.92
N LEU A 86 6.03 2.43 -5.11
CA LEU A 86 5.94 1.18 -4.37
C LEU A 86 7.15 0.29 -4.68
N LEU A 87 7.49 0.14 -5.97
CA LEU A 87 8.65 -0.65 -6.37
C LEU A 87 9.96 -0.08 -5.79
N ALA A 88 10.14 1.24 -5.83
CA ALA A 88 11.29 1.91 -5.22
C ALA A 88 11.31 1.75 -3.70
N LYS A 89 10.16 1.83 -3.03
CA LYS A 89 10.04 1.60 -1.59
C LYS A 89 10.40 0.17 -1.22
N LEU A 90 9.86 -0.82 -1.94
CA LEU A 90 10.16 -2.24 -1.75
C LEU A 90 11.64 -2.51 -2.00
N TRP A 91 12.22 -1.91 -3.03
CA TRP A 91 13.65 -2.01 -3.30
C TRP A 91 14.49 -1.36 -2.19
N ALA A 92 14.10 -0.21 -1.65
CA ALA A 92 14.82 0.41 -0.55
C ALA A 92 14.82 -0.49 0.70
N VAL A 93 13.74 -1.22 0.97
CA VAL A 93 13.58 -2.02 2.20
C VAL A 93 13.83 -3.52 2.05
N TYR A 94 14.03 -4.06 0.84
CA TYR A 94 14.18 -5.51 0.64
C TYR A 94 15.32 -6.14 1.46
N PRO A 95 16.45 -5.45 1.79
CA PRO A 95 17.45 -6.02 2.68
C PRO A 95 16.90 -6.46 4.04
N ARG A 96 15.84 -5.83 4.53
CA ARG A 96 15.18 -6.18 5.80
C ARG A 96 14.47 -7.54 5.75
N LEU A 97 14.27 -8.11 4.55
CA LEU A 97 13.78 -9.49 4.39
C LEU A 97 14.83 -10.51 4.84
N PHE A 98 16.11 -10.19 4.71
CA PHE A 98 17.26 -11.04 5.07
C PHE A 98 17.80 -10.77 6.48
N ALA A 99 17.09 -9.95 7.28
CA ALA A 99 17.48 -9.69 8.66
C ALA A 99 17.48 -10.98 9.49
N TRP A 100 18.52 -11.15 10.30
CA TRP A 100 18.70 -12.32 11.17
C TRP A 100 18.75 -11.91 12.65
N PRO A 101 18.20 -12.71 13.58
CA PRO A 101 17.25 -13.80 13.32
C PRO A 101 15.94 -13.27 12.68
N PRO A 102 15.23 -14.09 11.89
CA PRO A 102 14.08 -13.64 11.10
C PRO A 102 12.90 -13.22 11.97
N LEU A 103 12.74 -13.89 13.12
CA LEU A 103 11.76 -13.55 14.15
C LEU A 103 12.48 -13.42 15.49
N ARG A 104 12.29 -12.27 16.15
CA ARG A 104 12.92 -11.95 17.45
C ARG A 104 11.94 -12.10 18.62
N SER A 105 10.65 -11.99 18.36
CA SER A 105 9.56 -12.07 19.35
C SER A 105 8.20 -12.15 18.65
N VAL A 106 7.13 -12.43 19.42
CA VAL A 106 5.74 -12.37 18.92
C VAL A 106 5.40 -10.97 18.40
N ARG A 107 5.81 -9.91 19.13
CA ARG A 107 5.65 -8.52 18.68
C ARG A 107 6.30 -8.30 17.31
N HIS A 108 7.55 -8.73 17.14
CA HIS A 108 8.25 -8.59 15.86
C HIS A 108 7.56 -9.39 14.74
N ALA A 109 7.00 -10.55 15.03
CA ALA A 109 6.22 -11.32 14.06
C ALA A 109 4.96 -10.56 13.60
N LEU A 110 4.23 -9.96 14.54
CA LEU A 110 3.04 -9.15 14.24
C LEU A 110 3.40 -7.89 13.42
N GLU A 111 4.53 -7.24 13.73
CA GLU A 111 5.02 -6.11 12.92
C GLU A 111 5.35 -6.53 11.48
N ARG A 112 5.98 -7.69 11.29
CA ARG A 112 6.25 -8.21 9.93
C ARG A 112 4.97 -8.60 9.21
N ALA A 113 4.01 -9.19 9.92
CA ALA A 113 2.71 -9.55 9.37
C ALA A 113 1.91 -8.31 8.93
N SER A 114 1.88 -7.24 9.73
CA SER A 114 1.20 -6.00 9.34
C SER A 114 1.83 -5.35 8.10
N VAL A 115 3.16 -5.38 7.99
CA VAL A 115 3.87 -4.95 6.77
C VAL A 115 3.52 -5.84 5.58
N ALA A 116 3.44 -7.16 5.77
CA ALA A 116 3.06 -8.08 4.69
C ALA A 116 1.64 -7.79 4.17
N VAL A 117 0.68 -7.53 5.06
CA VAL A 117 -0.68 -7.12 4.68
C VAL A 117 -0.66 -5.80 3.89
N LEU A 118 0.09 -4.80 4.36
CA LEU A 118 0.23 -3.52 3.64
C LEU A 118 0.80 -3.71 2.24
N VAL A 119 1.86 -4.51 2.10
CA VAL A 119 2.49 -4.79 0.80
C VAL A 119 1.52 -5.55 -0.12
N ALA A 120 0.86 -6.59 0.39
CA ALA A 120 -0.09 -7.38 -0.38
C ALA A 120 -1.27 -6.53 -0.87
N ALA A 121 -1.87 -5.73 0.02
CA ALA A 121 -2.96 -4.82 -0.34
C ALA A 121 -2.50 -3.77 -1.36
N GLY A 122 -1.32 -3.16 -1.17
CA GLY A 122 -0.79 -2.16 -2.09
C GLY A 122 -0.51 -2.74 -3.48
N VAL A 123 0.11 -3.91 -3.56
CA VAL A 123 0.33 -4.59 -4.85
C VAL A 123 -0.99 -4.98 -5.50
N PHE A 124 -1.95 -5.51 -4.74
CA PHE A 124 -3.25 -5.91 -5.26
C PHE A 124 -4.04 -4.73 -5.83
N GLU A 125 -4.13 -3.63 -5.08
CA GLU A 125 -4.82 -2.41 -5.52
C GLU A 125 -4.19 -1.86 -6.80
N LEU A 126 -2.86 -1.72 -6.83
CA LEU A 126 -2.19 -1.19 -8.01
C LEU A 126 -2.31 -2.12 -9.23
N PHE A 127 -2.19 -3.43 -9.03
CA PHE A 127 -2.33 -4.41 -10.11
C PHE A 127 -3.76 -4.39 -10.68
N THR A 128 -4.77 -4.54 -9.82
CA THR A 128 -6.17 -4.57 -10.27
C THR A 128 -6.60 -3.23 -10.86
N GLY A 129 -6.20 -2.12 -10.25
CA GLY A 129 -6.49 -0.76 -10.74
C GLY A 129 -5.85 -0.51 -12.11
N LEU A 130 -4.59 -0.90 -12.30
CA LEU A 130 -3.91 -0.80 -13.59
C LEU A 130 -4.64 -1.61 -14.66
N LEU A 131 -4.97 -2.87 -14.37
CA LEU A 131 -5.65 -3.76 -15.32
C LEU A 131 -7.06 -3.28 -15.67
N ASN A 132 -7.76 -2.65 -14.72
CA ASN A 132 -9.04 -1.99 -14.96
C ASN A 132 -8.93 -0.84 -15.99
N THR A 133 -7.80 -0.12 -16.06
CA THR A 133 -7.59 0.91 -17.12
C THR A 133 -7.53 0.30 -18.52
N PHE A 134 -7.14 -0.96 -18.64
CA PHE A 134 -7.14 -1.74 -19.88
C PHE A 134 -8.41 -2.58 -20.06
N GLN A 135 -9.35 -2.52 -19.12
CA GLN A 135 -10.56 -3.36 -19.08
C GLN A 135 -10.27 -4.87 -19.17
N TRP A 136 -9.11 -5.30 -18.68
CA TRP A 136 -8.70 -6.69 -18.68
C TRP A 136 -8.81 -7.29 -17.28
N TYR A 137 -9.67 -8.31 -17.12
CA TYR A 137 -10.00 -8.92 -15.84
C TYR A 137 -9.68 -10.43 -15.86
N PRO A 138 -8.41 -10.84 -15.68
CA PRO A 138 -8.00 -12.24 -15.62
C PRO A 138 -8.40 -12.91 -14.28
N TRP A 139 -9.58 -12.60 -13.76
CA TRP A 139 -10.10 -13.10 -12.49
C TRP A 139 -11.65 -13.20 -12.53
N PRO A 140 -12.26 -14.01 -11.65
CA PRO A 140 -13.71 -14.23 -11.67
C PRO A 140 -14.53 -13.25 -10.81
N PHE A 141 -13.90 -12.39 -10.01
CA PHE A 141 -14.60 -11.45 -9.11
C PHE A 141 -14.88 -10.08 -9.74
N SER A 142 -15.89 -9.37 -9.21
CA SER A 142 -16.19 -8.01 -9.65
C SER A 142 -15.16 -7.01 -9.15
N PHE A 143 -14.58 -6.23 -10.06
CA PHE A 143 -13.53 -5.25 -9.74
C PHE A 143 -14.00 -4.19 -8.73
N VAL A 144 -15.10 -3.48 -9.01
CA VAL A 144 -15.54 -2.33 -8.21
C VAL A 144 -15.70 -2.63 -6.72
N PRO A 145 -16.51 -3.63 -6.29
CA PRO A 145 -16.69 -3.91 -4.86
C PRO A 145 -15.42 -4.44 -4.19
N VAL A 146 -14.63 -5.26 -4.88
CA VAL A 146 -13.40 -5.83 -4.32
C VAL A 146 -12.32 -4.76 -4.14
N HIS A 147 -12.09 -3.95 -5.17
CA HIS A 147 -11.13 -2.84 -5.15
C HIS A 147 -11.54 -1.79 -4.12
N PHE A 148 -12.84 -1.46 -4.03
CA PHE A 148 -13.32 -0.56 -2.98
C PHE A 148 -13.06 -1.12 -1.58
N ALA A 149 -13.42 -2.38 -1.30
CA ALA A 149 -13.20 -3.00 0.00
C ALA A 149 -11.70 -3.10 0.36
N LEU A 150 -10.85 -3.47 -0.59
CA LEU A 150 -9.41 -3.60 -0.36
C LEU A 150 -8.70 -2.25 -0.26
N SER A 151 -9.25 -1.18 -0.82
CA SER A 151 -8.74 0.17 -0.59
C SER A 151 -8.82 0.59 0.89
N TRP A 152 -9.89 0.18 1.61
CA TRP A 152 -10.00 0.37 3.06
C TRP A 152 -8.99 -0.48 3.83
N LEU A 153 -8.74 -1.71 3.38
CA LEU A 153 -7.71 -2.58 3.96
C LEU A 153 -6.31 -1.96 3.78
N LEU A 154 -6.02 -1.42 2.60
CA LEU A 154 -4.76 -0.74 2.29
C LEU A 154 -4.54 0.47 3.22
N ILE A 155 -5.51 1.36 3.32
CA ILE A 155 -5.40 2.55 4.18
C ILE A 155 -5.33 2.17 5.67
N GLY A 156 -6.14 1.20 6.10
CA GLY A 156 -6.07 0.68 7.47
C GLY A 156 -4.69 0.10 7.81
N ALA A 157 -4.13 -0.72 6.90
CA ALA A 157 -2.79 -1.28 7.06
C ALA A 157 -1.70 -0.19 7.03
N LEU A 158 -1.86 0.86 6.21
CA LEU A 158 -0.94 2.00 6.18
C LEU A 158 -0.97 2.76 7.51
N MET A 159 -2.15 3.01 8.07
CA MET A 159 -2.29 3.68 9.36
C MET A 159 -1.66 2.86 10.50
N VAL A 160 -1.88 1.54 10.53
CA VAL A 160 -1.22 0.64 11.49
C VAL A 160 0.30 0.68 11.31
N HIS A 161 0.78 0.64 10.06
CA HIS A 161 2.20 0.72 9.76
C HIS A 161 2.82 2.02 10.29
N LEU A 162 2.18 3.16 10.03
CA LEU A 162 2.63 4.46 10.51
C LEU A 162 2.63 4.52 12.05
N ALA A 163 1.57 4.04 12.70
CA ALA A 163 1.47 4.03 14.16
C ALA A 163 2.57 3.17 14.81
N VAL A 164 2.84 1.99 14.25
CA VAL A 164 3.89 1.08 14.74
C VAL A 164 5.28 1.65 14.50
N LYS A 165 5.51 2.28 13.35
CA LYS A 165 6.84 2.76 12.94
C LYS A 165 7.13 4.21 13.28
N TRP A 166 6.16 4.96 13.79
CA TRP A 166 6.33 6.35 14.20
C TRP A 166 7.62 6.65 14.99
N PRO A 167 8.05 5.83 15.97
CA PRO A 167 9.29 6.09 16.71
C PRO A 167 10.58 5.94 15.89
N GLU A 168 10.51 5.28 14.73
CA GLU A 168 11.64 4.91 13.87
C GLU A 168 11.75 5.78 12.60
N ILE A 169 10.76 6.64 12.31
CA ILE A 169 10.62 7.38 11.04
C ILE A 169 10.95 8.87 11.20
#